data_AF-A0A6J1QP53-F1
#
_entry.id   AF-A0A6J1QP53-F1
#
_cell.length_a   1.000
_cell.length_b   1.000
_cell.length_c   1.000
_cell.angle_alpha   90.00
_cell.angle_beta   90.00
_cell.angle_gamma   90.00
#
_symmetry.space_group_name_H-M   'P 1'
#
loop_
_entity.id
_entity.type
_entity.pdbx_description
1 polymer ?
#
loop_
_entity_poly.entity_id
_entity_poly.type
_entity_poly.pdbx_seq_one_letter_code
_entity_poly.pdbx_strand_id
1 'polypeptide(L)'
;GIHPYILDTYQPPIEVSEWYGCRYDCPARYQLRVKLFRNDNKMIDEFLFRDVLEGEKQNQWLKITHVFKNYGPGLRRITFEHSGKDRSFWAGHYGSKMAGACVCVKSPKHMMGQFSATPSSSRVMFDEEDNNGLVLCDKYLPVEVLIEIFCHVDCKTLLRCQLVCKRWKMLMNHVWHKKTEWTLGKPFPWNDKMPWTVYYLACTKKPYERNLVKNHSGDEKSFRHWDISYNGGHRWTVEKPPAGMPELPQTEPLFKDRQTCFATSYEHCTKVQVIILTDEGIHPYILDTYQPPIEVSEWYGCRYDCPARYQLRVKLFRNDNKMIDEFLFRDVL
;
A
#
# COMPACT_ATOMS: atom_id res chain seq x y z
N GLY A 1 -0.30 9.56 16.20
CA GLY A 1 -0.20 8.97 17.56
C GLY A 1 -1.32 7.97 17.79
N ILE A 2 -1.28 7.17 18.85
CA ILE A 2 -2.35 6.21 19.18
C ILE A 2 -3.55 7.01 19.74
N HIS A 3 -4.75 6.79 19.19
CA HIS A 3 -5.94 7.51 19.62
C HIS A 3 -6.32 7.17 21.09
N PRO A 4 -6.70 8.15 21.94
CA PRO A 4 -7.06 7.92 23.35
C PRO A 4 -8.07 6.80 23.58
N TYR A 5 -9.09 6.71 22.72
CA TYR A 5 -10.09 5.63 22.76
C TYR A 5 -9.47 4.23 22.71
N ILE A 6 -8.41 4.04 21.92
CA ILE A 6 -7.74 2.74 21.82
C ILE A 6 -7.08 2.38 23.16
N LEU A 7 -6.37 3.35 23.76
CA LEU A 7 -5.71 3.17 25.06
C LEU A 7 -6.72 2.96 26.20
N ASP A 8 -7.85 3.66 26.17
CA ASP A 8 -8.82 3.64 27.27
C ASP A 8 -9.75 2.42 27.21
N THR A 9 -10.20 2.04 26.01
CA THR A 9 -11.20 0.99 25.81
C THR A 9 -10.58 -0.38 25.63
N TYR A 10 -9.53 -0.49 24.81
CA TYR A 10 -8.92 -1.79 24.49
C TYR A 10 -7.71 -2.11 25.36
N GLN A 11 -7.11 -1.09 25.99
CA GLN A 11 -5.96 -1.20 26.89
C GLN A 11 -4.88 -2.17 26.36
N PRO A 12 -4.33 -1.91 25.13
CA PRO A 12 -3.33 -2.77 24.52
C PRO A 12 -2.14 -2.99 25.46
N PRO A 13 -1.57 -4.21 25.55
CA PRO A 13 -0.41 -4.48 26.41
C PRO A 13 0.77 -3.58 26.06
N ILE A 14 1.47 -3.08 27.07
CA ILE A 14 2.65 -2.23 26.89
C ILE A 14 3.87 -3.01 27.38
N GLU A 15 4.67 -3.49 26.44
CA GLU A 15 5.93 -4.17 26.73
C GLU A 15 7.05 -3.15 26.88
N VAL A 16 7.83 -3.28 27.95
CA VAL A 16 9.05 -2.49 28.17
C VAL A 16 10.23 -3.42 28.35
N SER A 17 11.38 -3.05 27.82
CA SER A 17 12.60 -3.84 27.97
C SER A 17 13.87 -3.02 27.87
N GLU A 18 14.96 -3.54 28.42
CA GLU A 18 16.31 -2.99 28.26
C GLU A 18 17.35 -4.11 28.41
N TRP A 19 18.47 -3.97 27.70
CA TRP A 19 19.67 -4.75 27.95
C TRP A 19 20.60 -3.97 28.89
N TYR A 20 21.14 -4.66 29.90
CA TYR A 20 22.02 -4.07 30.89
C TYR A 20 23.17 -5.01 31.23
N GLY A 21 24.31 -4.47 31.67
CA GLY A 21 25.49 -5.26 31.99
C GLY A 21 26.57 -4.45 32.68
N CYS A 22 27.69 -5.07 33.04
CA CYS A 22 28.86 -4.37 33.57
C CYS A 22 30.15 -5.03 33.09
N ARG A 23 31.29 -4.43 33.42
CA ARG A 23 32.61 -4.95 33.06
C ARG A 23 32.99 -6.14 33.93
N TYR A 24 33.89 -6.98 33.41
CA TYR A 24 34.47 -8.11 34.16
C TYR A 24 35.24 -7.66 35.42
N ASP A 25 35.81 -6.46 35.41
CA ASP A 25 36.72 -5.94 36.45
C ASP A 25 36.06 -4.94 37.41
N CYS A 26 34.79 -4.57 37.20
CA CYS A 26 34.09 -3.61 38.05
C CYS A 26 32.62 -4.01 38.24
N PRO A 27 32.24 -4.46 39.45
CA PRO A 27 30.85 -4.72 39.78
C PRO A 27 30.02 -3.42 39.73
N ALA A 28 28.74 -3.54 39.41
CA ALA A 28 27.86 -2.38 39.31
C ALA A 28 26.46 -2.65 39.87
N ARG A 29 25.71 -1.58 40.14
CA ARG A 29 24.27 -1.63 40.37
C ARG A 29 23.56 -1.09 39.16
N TYR A 30 22.45 -1.73 38.80
CA TYR A 30 21.54 -1.30 37.76
C TYR A 30 20.12 -1.16 38.35
N GLN A 31 19.40 -0.15 37.89
CA GLN A 31 17.99 0.05 38.23
C GLN A 31 17.22 0.48 36.99
N LEU A 32 16.05 -0.11 36.78
CA LEU A 32 15.05 0.33 35.82
C LEU A 32 13.75 0.65 36.55
N ARG A 33 13.16 1.80 36.24
CA ARG A 33 11.89 2.27 36.76
C ARG A 33 11.03 2.77 35.60
N VAL A 34 9.86 2.18 35.42
CA VAL A 34 8.88 2.60 34.42
C VAL A 34 7.57 2.93 35.11
N LYS A 35 7.00 4.10 34.82
CA LYS A 35 5.72 4.54 35.42
C LYS A 35 4.73 4.95 34.34
N LEU A 36 3.48 4.59 34.56
CA LEU A 36 2.33 4.96 33.74
C LEU A 36 1.61 6.16 34.38
N PHE A 37 1.22 7.14 33.58
CA PHE A 37 0.59 8.38 34.06
C PHE A 37 -0.64 8.78 33.23
N ARG A 38 -1.59 9.40 33.92
CA ARG A 38 -2.69 10.15 33.34
C ARG A 38 -2.25 11.55 32.88
N ASN A 39 -3.15 12.23 32.17
CA ASN A 39 -2.91 13.60 31.68
C ASN A 39 -2.73 14.62 32.81
N ASP A 40 -3.39 14.39 33.95
CA ASP A 40 -3.32 15.20 35.18
C ASP A 40 -2.08 14.90 36.04
N ASN A 41 -1.08 14.20 35.49
CA ASN A 41 0.10 13.71 36.19
C ASN A 41 -0.17 12.68 37.30
N LYS A 42 -1.39 12.13 37.42
CA LYS A 42 -1.66 11.06 38.38
C LYS A 42 -1.06 9.74 37.90
N MET A 43 -0.25 9.11 38.75
CA MET A 43 0.34 7.80 38.46
C MET A 43 -0.73 6.71 38.44
N ILE A 44 -0.63 5.82 37.45
CA ILE A 44 -1.52 4.68 37.23
C ILE A 44 -0.86 3.41 37.76
N ASP A 45 0.37 3.15 37.35
CA ASP A 45 1.11 1.92 37.66
C ASP A 45 2.63 2.19 37.63
N GLU A 46 3.41 1.34 38.32
CA GLU A 46 4.87 1.40 38.39
C GLU A 46 5.50 0.01 38.30
N PHE A 47 6.50 -0.11 37.44
CA PHE A 47 7.44 -1.22 37.44
C PHE A 47 8.82 -0.74 37.92
N LEU A 48 9.36 -1.37 38.95
CA LEU A 48 10.67 -1.06 39.51
C LEU A 48 11.51 -2.34 39.61
N PHE A 49 12.64 -2.35 38.93
CA PHE A 49 13.60 -3.43 38.91
C PHE A 49 14.98 -2.93 39.36
N ARG A 50 15.66 -3.73 40.18
CA ARG A 50 17.03 -3.46 40.64
C ARG A 50 17.83 -4.72 40.55
N ASP A 51 19.07 -4.61 40.09
CA ASP A 51 20.00 -5.72 40.05
C ASP A 51 21.41 -5.28 40.48
N VAL A 52 22.13 -6.23 41.06
CA VAL A 52 23.53 -6.10 41.44
C VAL A 52 24.34 -7.02 40.53
N LEU A 53 25.19 -6.42 39.71
CA LEU A 53 26.01 -7.08 38.72
C LEU A 53 27.38 -7.40 39.32
N GLU A 54 27.52 -8.58 39.91
CA GLU A 54 28.72 -9.07 40.59
C GLU A 54 28.91 -10.57 40.32
N GLY A 55 30.16 -11.04 40.33
CA GLY A 55 30.49 -12.44 40.06
C GLY A 55 30.08 -12.87 38.65
N GLU A 56 29.28 -13.93 38.56
CA GLU A 56 28.86 -14.51 37.27
C GLU A 56 28.08 -13.52 36.40
N LYS A 57 27.45 -12.49 36.97
CA LYS A 57 26.71 -11.44 36.23
C LYS A 57 27.61 -10.43 35.51
N GLN A 58 28.91 -10.42 35.80
CA GLN A 58 29.85 -9.50 35.19
C GLN A 58 30.21 -9.93 33.77
N ASN A 59 30.59 -8.97 32.92
CA ASN A 59 31.01 -9.20 31.54
C ASN A 59 29.97 -9.89 30.64
N GLN A 60 28.69 -9.79 31.00
CA GLN A 60 27.59 -10.27 30.17
C GLN A 60 26.48 -9.23 30.06
N TRP A 61 25.70 -9.35 28.99
CA TRP A 61 24.47 -8.60 28.78
C TRP A 61 23.28 -9.41 29.29
N LEU A 62 22.55 -8.83 30.23
CA LEU A 62 21.28 -9.33 30.74
C LEU A 62 20.14 -8.52 30.13
N LYS A 63 18.97 -9.12 29.99
CA LYS A 63 17.77 -8.43 29.48
C LYS A 63 16.69 -8.41 30.54
N ILE A 64 16.17 -7.23 30.84
CA ILE A 64 14.94 -7.07 31.62
C ILE A 64 13.76 -6.83 30.68
N THR A 65 12.62 -7.45 30.97
CA THR A 65 11.36 -7.25 30.24
C THR A 65 10.20 -7.17 31.22
N HIS A 66 9.21 -6.32 30.95
CA HIS A 66 7.97 -6.23 31.70
C HIS A 66 6.81 -5.88 30.76
N VAL A 67 5.58 -6.29 31.11
CA VAL A 67 4.39 -5.99 30.31
C VAL A 67 3.28 -5.45 31.20
N PHE A 68 2.91 -4.19 31.01
CA PHE A 68 1.72 -3.61 31.62
C PHE A 68 0.46 -4.08 30.88
N LYS A 69 -0.54 -4.54 31.62
CA LYS A 69 -1.86 -4.95 31.11
C LYS A 69 -2.93 -4.45 32.06
N ASN A 70 -4.14 -4.23 31.55
CA ASN A 70 -5.30 -3.84 32.36
C ASN A 70 -5.02 -2.59 33.23
N TYR A 71 -4.27 -1.62 32.70
CA TYR A 71 -3.87 -0.40 33.42
C TYR A 71 -5.02 0.60 33.63
N GLY A 72 -6.21 0.31 33.10
CA GLY A 72 -7.38 1.18 33.21
C GLY A 72 -7.34 2.39 32.25
N PRO A 73 -8.45 3.10 32.10
CA PRO A 73 -8.52 4.25 31.21
C PRO A 73 -7.70 5.44 31.75
N GLY A 74 -7.31 6.30 30.81
CA GLY A 74 -6.66 7.58 31.09
C GLY A 74 -5.14 7.59 30.91
N LEU A 75 -4.51 6.49 30.47
CA LEU A 75 -3.07 6.47 30.19
C LEU A 75 -2.70 7.46 29.09
N ARG A 76 -1.81 8.42 29.39
CA ARG A 76 -1.33 9.43 28.43
C ARG A 76 0.18 9.59 28.38
N ARG A 77 0.90 9.22 29.44
CA ARG A 77 2.35 9.35 29.51
C ARG A 77 3.00 8.15 30.17
N ILE A 78 4.20 7.81 29.69
CA ILE A 78 5.08 6.80 30.26
C ILE A 78 6.40 7.49 30.60
N THR A 79 6.93 7.25 31.80
CA THR A 79 8.32 7.62 32.11
C THR A 79 9.17 6.37 32.16
N PHE A 80 10.31 6.39 31.48
CA PHE A 80 11.29 5.31 31.46
C PHE A 80 12.59 5.85 32.07
N GLU A 81 12.94 5.39 33.26
CA GLU A 81 14.08 5.86 34.04
C GLU A 81 15.01 4.67 34.31
N HIS A 82 16.22 4.70 33.73
CA HIS A 82 17.28 3.78 34.09
C HIS A 82 18.38 4.50 34.89
N SER A 83 19.09 3.77 35.73
CA SER A 83 20.24 4.33 36.44
C SER A 83 21.25 3.24 36.77
N GLY A 84 22.49 3.68 36.93
CA GLY A 84 23.63 2.83 37.14
C GLY A 84 24.59 3.44 38.15
N LYS A 85 25.30 2.60 38.89
CA LYS A 85 26.41 3.04 39.74
C LYS A 85 27.47 1.96 39.80
N ASP A 86 28.72 2.31 39.61
CA ASP A 86 29.83 1.40 39.87
C ASP A 86 29.94 1.11 41.38
N ARG A 87 30.51 -0.04 41.72
CA ARG A 87 30.70 -0.44 43.14
C ARG A 87 32.13 -0.29 43.62
N SER A 88 33.08 -0.07 42.72
CA SER A 88 34.50 0.10 43.04
C SER A 88 34.93 1.56 43.25
N PHE A 89 34.04 2.52 42.96
CA PHE A 89 34.27 3.97 43.05
C PHE A 89 35.45 4.45 42.21
N TRP A 90 35.64 3.84 41.04
CA TRP A 90 36.75 4.15 40.15
C TRP A 90 36.46 5.40 39.32
N ALA A 91 37.45 6.29 39.21
CA ALA A 91 37.34 7.48 38.38
C ALA A 91 37.19 7.08 36.90
N GLY A 92 36.06 7.44 36.29
CA GLY A 92 35.74 7.18 34.87
C GLY A 92 34.34 6.59 34.67
N HIS A 93 34.12 5.90 33.54
CA HIS A 93 32.82 5.34 33.14
C HIS A 93 32.72 3.83 33.43
N TYR A 94 32.81 3.45 34.70
CA TYR A 94 32.87 2.04 35.13
C TYR A 94 31.55 1.46 35.67
N GLY A 95 30.47 2.25 35.67
CA GLY A 95 29.16 1.82 36.14
C GLY A 95 28.48 0.78 35.23
N SER A 96 27.20 0.50 35.51
CA SER A 96 26.42 -0.35 34.62
C SER A 96 26.32 0.27 33.23
N LYS A 97 26.28 -0.59 32.22
CA LYS A 97 26.05 -0.25 30.82
C LYS A 97 24.60 -0.62 30.47
N MET A 98 23.96 0.19 29.62
CA MET A 98 22.57 0.01 29.22
C MET A 98 22.45 0.19 27.70
N ALA A 99 21.62 -0.61 27.05
CA ALA A 99 21.35 -0.52 25.61
C ALA A 99 19.96 -1.07 25.27
N GLY A 100 19.37 -0.57 24.18
CA GLY A 100 18.11 -1.12 23.67
C GLY A 100 16.89 -0.88 24.58
N ALA A 101 16.84 0.26 25.27
CA ALA A 101 15.63 0.72 25.95
C ALA A 101 14.45 0.74 24.96
N CYS A 102 13.36 0.07 25.32
CA CYS A 102 12.21 -0.14 24.46
C CYS A 102 10.92 0.04 25.23
N VAL A 103 9.96 0.74 24.61
CA VAL A 103 8.56 0.77 24.99
C VAL A 103 7.76 0.42 23.75
N CYS A 104 6.99 -0.66 23.80
CA CYS A 104 6.26 -1.21 22.66
C CYS A 104 4.80 -1.45 23.05
N VAL A 105 3.88 -0.69 22.43
CA VAL A 105 2.44 -0.92 22.57
C VAL A 105 2.04 -2.04 21.60
N LYS A 106 1.59 -3.18 22.12
CA LYS A 106 1.22 -4.35 21.32
C LYS A 106 -0.20 -4.24 20.81
N SER A 107 -0.44 -4.69 19.58
CA SER A 107 -1.80 -4.82 19.05
C SER A 107 -2.66 -5.72 19.95
N PRO A 108 -3.91 -5.35 20.26
CA PRO A 108 -4.84 -6.23 20.96
C PRO A 108 -4.97 -7.55 20.21
N LYS A 109 -4.76 -8.69 20.90
CA LYS A 109 -5.03 -10.00 20.29
C LYS A 109 -6.54 -10.23 20.19
N HIS A 110 -6.93 -10.90 19.12
CA HIS A 110 -8.30 -11.19 18.67
C HIS A 110 -9.30 -11.46 19.82
N MET A 111 -10.27 -10.57 19.99
CA MET A 111 -11.51 -10.87 20.71
C MET A 111 -12.62 -11.03 19.66
N MET A 112 -12.78 -12.24 19.11
CA MET A 112 -14.00 -12.58 18.36
C MET A 112 -15.13 -12.78 19.37
N GLY A 113 -15.97 -11.77 19.56
CA GLY A 113 -17.30 -11.96 20.09
C GLY A 113 -18.21 -12.44 18.98
N GLN A 114 -18.99 -13.50 19.21
CA GLN A 114 -20.18 -13.77 18.40
C GLN A 114 -21.20 -12.68 18.74
N PHE A 115 -21.59 -11.88 17.75
CA PHE A 115 -22.56 -10.81 17.94
C PHE A 115 -23.93 -11.27 17.45
N SER A 116 -24.89 -11.38 18.37
CA SER A 116 -26.31 -11.53 18.05
C SER A 116 -26.89 -10.16 17.71
N ALA A 117 -27.26 -9.95 16.44
CA ALA A 117 -27.93 -8.74 16.03
C ALA A 117 -29.37 -8.74 16.57
N THR A 118 -29.69 -7.81 17.47
CA THR A 118 -31.08 -7.49 17.82
C THR A 118 -31.65 -6.57 16.72
N PRO A 119 -32.86 -6.81 16.20
CA PRO A 119 -33.46 -5.93 15.20
C PRO A 119 -33.72 -4.55 15.82
N SER A 120 -33.19 -3.50 15.21
CA SER A 120 -33.48 -2.11 15.62
C SER A 120 -34.84 -1.66 15.08
N SER A 121 -35.50 -0.83 15.90
CA SER A 121 -36.84 -0.25 15.75
C SER A 121 -36.94 0.81 14.62
N SER A 122 -38.12 1.40 14.48
CA SER A 122 -38.60 2.40 13.50
C SER A 122 -37.54 3.38 12.95
N ARG A 123 -37.66 3.74 11.66
CA ARG A 123 -36.80 4.72 10.97
C ARG A 123 -36.55 5.97 11.82
N VAL A 124 -35.28 6.22 12.13
CA VAL A 124 -34.81 7.43 12.84
C VAL A 124 -34.33 8.46 11.83
N MET A 125 -34.61 9.74 12.07
CA MET A 125 -34.06 10.84 11.25
C MET A 125 -32.54 10.91 11.41
N PHE A 126 -31.85 11.28 10.34
CA PHE A 126 -30.39 11.43 10.41
C PHE A 126 -30.03 12.75 11.10
N ASP A 127 -29.13 12.67 12.05
CA ASP A 127 -28.51 13.76 12.78
C ASP A 127 -26.99 13.62 12.67
N GLU A 128 -26.29 14.71 12.33
CA GLU A 128 -24.83 14.72 12.19
C GLU A 128 -24.12 14.65 13.54
N GLU A 129 -24.76 15.12 14.62
CA GLU A 129 -24.22 15.13 15.99
C GLU A 129 -24.40 13.78 16.72
N ASP A 130 -25.30 12.92 16.23
CA ASP A 130 -25.57 11.60 16.83
C ASP A 130 -24.45 10.59 16.49
N ASN A 131 -24.41 9.42 17.13
CA ASN A 131 -23.45 8.35 16.88
C ASN A 131 -23.98 7.27 15.91
N ASN A 132 -25.19 7.43 15.34
CA ASN A 132 -25.76 6.50 14.38
C ASN A 132 -24.81 6.25 13.19
N GLY A 133 -24.50 4.98 12.91
CA GLY A 133 -23.51 4.58 11.90
C GLY A 133 -22.06 4.60 12.37
N LEU A 134 -21.75 5.02 13.60
CA LEU A 134 -20.42 4.84 14.23
C LEU A 134 -20.41 3.72 15.27
N VAL A 135 -21.58 3.23 15.67
CA VAL A 135 -21.68 2.11 16.60
C VAL A 135 -21.84 0.80 15.82
N LEU A 136 -20.89 -0.11 15.99
CA LEU A 136 -20.91 -1.45 15.42
C LEU A 136 -20.72 -2.45 16.57
N CYS A 137 -21.69 -3.35 16.74
CA CYS A 137 -21.67 -4.36 17.81
C CYS A 137 -21.54 -3.72 19.21
N ASP A 138 -22.38 -2.72 19.49
CA ASP A 138 -22.42 -1.94 20.75
C ASP A 138 -21.11 -1.23 21.11
N LYS A 139 -20.19 -1.11 20.14
CA LYS A 139 -18.93 -0.38 20.30
C LYS A 139 -18.93 0.83 19.39
N TYR A 140 -18.69 1.99 19.98
CA TYR A 140 -18.38 3.20 19.23
C TYR A 140 -17.05 3.00 18.48
N LEU A 141 -17.03 3.37 17.22
CA LEU A 141 -15.85 3.35 16.37
C LEU A 141 -15.61 4.77 15.86
N PRO A 142 -14.44 5.38 16.16
CA PRO A 142 -14.02 6.62 15.50
C PRO A 142 -14.06 6.48 13.98
N VAL A 143 -14.34 7.59 13.29
CA VAL A 143 -14.49 7.63 11.82
C VAL A 143 -13.28 7.02 11.10
N GLU A 144 -12.08 7.28 11.59
CA GLU A 144 -10.83 6.81 11.00
C GLU A 144 -10.72 5.28 11.08
N VAL A 145 -11.16 4.69 12.20
CA VAL A 145 -11.17 3.23 12.38
C VAL A 145 -12.21 2.59 11.47
N LEU A 146 -13.39 3.22 11.35
CA LEU A 146 -14.43 2.73 10.47
C LEU A 146 -14.01 2.79 8.99
N ILE A 147 -13.34 3.87 8.56
CA ILE A 147 -12.76 3.98 7.22
C ILE A 147 -11.73 2.87 6.99
N GLU A 148 -10.85 2.62 7.97
CA GLU A 148 -9.85 1.55 7.89
C GLU A 148 -10.51 0.18 7.68
N ILE A 149 -11.54 -0.14 8.48
CA ILE A 149 -12.31 -1.38 8.35
C ILE A 149 -12.90 -1.50 6.94
N PHE A 150 -13.54 -0.44 6.43
CA PHE A 150 -14.13 -0.47 5.10
C PHE A 150 -13.11 -0.62 3.96
N CYS A 151 -11.88 -0.12 4.14
CA CYS A 151 -10.84 -0.31 3.13
C CYS A 151 -10.46 -1.79 2.94
N HIS A 152 -10.71 -2.64 3.93
CA HIS A 152 -10.52 -4.10 3.85
C HIS A 152 -11.72 -4.85 3.25
N VAL A 153 -12.89 -4.22 3.12
CA VAL A 153 -14.08 -4.82 2.50
C VAL A 153 -13.92 -4.88 0.98
N ASP A 154 -14.42 -5.94 0.33
CA ASP A 154 -14.37 -6.05 -1.13
C ASP A 154 -15.25 -4.99 -1.81
N CYS A 155 -14.90 -4.61 -3.05
CA CYS A 155 -15.57 -3.51 -3.74
C CYS A 155 -17.09 -3.74 -3.91
N LYS A 156 -17.55 -4.98 -4.12
CA LYS A 156 -18.99 -5.24 -4.34
C LYS A 156 -19.77 -5.10 -3.04
N THR A 157 -19.22 -5.57 -1.93
CA THR A 157 -19.83 -5.40 -0.60
C THR A 157 -19.82 -3.93 -0.19
N LEU A 158 -18.75 -3.19 -0.51
CA LEU A 158 -18.67 -1.76 -0.18
C LEU A 158 -19.77 -0.93 -0.87
N LEU A 159 -20.20 -1.33 -2.08
CA LEU A 159 -21.37 -0.74 -2.76
C LEU A 159 -22.69 -0.97 -2.00
N ARG A 160 -22.77 -1.97 -1.13
CA ARG A 160 -23.94 -2.21 -0.26
C ARG A 160 -23.81 -1.45 1.05
N CYS A 161 -22.58 -1.30 1.58
CA CYS A 161 -22.32 -0.52 2.79
C CYS A 161 -22.83 0.93 2.68
N GLN A 162 -22.71 1.55 1.49
CA GLN A 162 -23.25 2.91 1.25
C GLN A 162 -24.79 3.01 1.34
N LEU A 163 -25.51 1.88 1.35
CA LEU A 163 -26.97 1.82 1.49
C LEU A 163 -27.40 1.58 2.93
N VAL A 164 -26.47 1.28 3.85
CA VAL A 164 -26.79 0.94 5.24
C VAL A 164 -27.32 2.15 6.01
N CYS A 165 -26.61 3.29 5.95
CA CYS A 165 -27.06 4.54 6.57
C CYS A 165 -26.43 5.76 5.89
N LYS A 166 -26.98 6.96 6.18
CA LYS A 166 -26.49 8.22 5.59
C LYS A 166 -25.04 8.50 5.94
N ARG A 167 -24.61 8.21 7.17
CA ARG A 167 -23.21 8.41 7.59
C ARG A 167 -22.23 7.56 6.79
N TRP A 168 -22.51 6.28 6.59
CA TRP A 168 -21.66 5.40 5.79
C TRP A 168 -21.57 5.89 4.34
N LYS A 169 -22.69 6.38 3.79
CA LYS A 169 -22.72 6.99 2.46
C LYS A 169 -21.81 8.23 2.39
N MET A 170 -21.83 9.11 3.39
CA MET A 170 -20.97 10.31 3.44
C MET A 170 -19.48 9.97 3.53
N LEU A 171 -19.12 8.95 4.31
CA LEU A 171 -17.73 8.50 4.44
C LEU A 171 -17.20 7.79 3.20
N MET A 172 -18.09 7.28 2.34
CA MET A 172 -17.72 6.31 1.32
C MET A 172 -16.72 6.85 0.29
N ASN A 173 -16.78 8.14 -0.06
CA ASN A 173 -15.80 8.73 -0.97
C ASN A 173 -14.38 8.65 -0.40
N HIS A 174 -14.19 8.96 0.88
CA HIS A 174 -12.88 8.88 1.55
C HIS A 174 -12.40 7.43 1.63
N VAL A 175 -13.30 6.49 1.93
CA VAL A 175 -12.99 5.06 1.91
C VAL A 175 -12.51 4.62 0.53
N TRP A 176 -13.24 4.99 -0.51
CA TRP A 176 -12.91 4.63 -1.89
C TRP A 176 -11.56 5.20 -2.34
N HIS A 177 -11.27 6.46 -2.00
CA HIS A 177 -9.99 7.08 -2.29
C HIS A 177 -8.84 6.37 -1.57
N LYS A 178 -8.94 6.19 -0.25
CA LYS A 178 -7.92 5.47 0.53
C LYS A 178 -7.70 4.04 0.03
N LYS A 179 -8.78 3.33 -0.28
CA LYS A 179 -8.73 1.98 -0.86
C LYS A 179 -8.05 1.98 -2.24
N THR A 180 -8.25 3.03 -3.04
CA THR A 180 -7.59 3.17 -4.35
C THR A 180 -6.09 3.31 -4.19
N GLU A 181 -5.63 4.16 -3.27
CA GLU A 181 -4.19 4.34 -3.00
C GLU A 181 -3.53 3.03 -2.56
N TRP A 182 -4.18 2.27 -1.68
CA TRP A 182 -3.72 0.94 -1.29
C TRP A 182 -3.71 -0.05 -2.44
N THR A 183 -4.76 -0.04 -3.27
CA THR A 183 -4.90 -1.00 -4.38
C THR A 183 -3.86 -0.77 -5.47
N LEU A 184 -3.51 0.49 -5.71
CA LEU A 184 -2.50 0.88 -6.71
C LEU A 184 -1.09 0.95 -6.12
N GLY A 185 -0.95 0.97 -4.79
CA GLY A 185 0.34 1.12 -4.12
C GLY A 185 0.98 2.50 -4.27
N LYS A 186 0.18 3.53 -4.62
CA LYS A 186 0.64 4.88 -4.90
C LYS A 186 -0.44 5.93 -4.61
N PRO A 187 -0.06 7.20 -4.35
CA PRO A 187 -1.03 8.28 -4.19
C PRO A 187 -1.95 8.42 -5.40
N PHE A 188 -3.19 8.82 -5.15
CA PHE A 188 -4.20 9.01 -6.19
C PHE A 188 -4.88 10.37 -6.02
N PRO A 189 -5.22 11.11 -7.10
CA PRO A 189 -5.81 12.43 -6.96
C PRO A 189 -7.10 12.40 -6.11
N TRP A 190 -7.27 13.46 -5.33
CA TRP A 190 -8.46 13.71 -4.53
C TRP A 190 -9.08 15.06 -4.89
N ASN A 191 -10.41 15.09 -4.92
CA ASN A 191 -11.22 16.29 -5.02
C ASN A 191 -12.62 15.97 -4.47
N ASP A 192 -13.24 16.90 -3.75
CA ASP A 192 -14.58 16.71 -3.17
C ASP A 192 -15.66 16.48 -4.25
N LYS A 193 -15.43 16.98 -5.47
CA LYS A 193 -16.32 16.76 -6.62
C LYS A 193 -16.01 15.48 -7.42
N MET A 194 -14.98 14.72 -7.04
CA MET A 194 -14.61 13.50 -7.75
C MET A 194 -15.75 12.47 -7.62
N PRO A 195 -16.28 11.93 -8.73
CA PRO A 195 -17.26 10.86 -8.66
C PRO A 195 -16.67 9.62 -8.01
N TRP A 196 -17.40 8.98 -7.10
CA TRP A 196 -16.97 7.74 -6.45
C TRP A 196 -16.65 6.61 -7.47
N THR A 197 -17.27 6.67 -8.65
CA THR A 197 -17.06 5.73 -9.75
C THR A 197 -15.63 5.75 -10.28
N VAL A 198 -14.92 6.88 -10.17
CA VAL A 198 -13.48 6.99 -10.51
C VAL A 198 -12.69 5.98 -9.68
N TYR A 199 -12.87 6.03 -8.37
CA TYR A 199 -12.18 5.15 -7.41
C TYR A 199 -12.60 3.71 -7.54
N TYR A 200 -13.90 3.46 -7.76
CA TYR A 200 -14.42 2.10 -7.98
C TYR A 200 -13.78 1.44 -9.22
N LEU A 201 -13.71 2.15 -10.35
CA LEU A 201 -13.06 1.64 -11.55
C LEU A 201 -11.55 1.46 -11.34
N ALA A 202 -10.88 2.41 -10.69
CA ALA A 202 -9.46 2.28 -10.35
C ALA A 202 -9.18 1.03 -9.50
N CYS A 203 -10.00 0.78 -8.47
CA CYS A 203 -9.88 -0.41 -7.61
C CYS A 203 -10.16 -1.73 -8.36
N THR A 204 -11.20 -1.75 -9.21
CA THR A 204 -11.69 -3.00 -9.81
C THR A 204 -11.01 -3.36 -11.13
N LYS A 205 -10.61 -2.38 -11.93
CA LYS A 205 -9.98 -2.57 -13.24
C LYS A 205 -8.46 -2.40 -13.22
N LYS A 206 -7.93 -1.68 -12.23
CA LYS A 206 -6.49 -1.36 -12.10
C LYS A 206 -5.90 -0.89 -13.45
N PRO A 207 -6.45 0.18 -14.04
CA PRO A 207 -6.14 0.54 -15.43
C PRO A 207 -4.76 1.20 -15.60
N TYR A 208 -4.14 1.66 -14.52
CA TYR A 208 -2.89 2.44 -14.54
C TYR A 208 -1.66 1.53 -14.42
N GLU A 209 -0.52 1.98 -14.96
CA GLU A 209 0.79 1.28 -14.89
C GLU A 209 0.78 -0.14 -15.46
N ARG A 210 0.03 -0.35 -16.54
CA ARG A 210 0.04 -1.62 -17.28
C ARG A 210 0.01 -1.36 -18.77
N ASN A 211 0.55 -2.30 -19.54
CA ASN A 211 0.43 -2.27 -20.98
C ASN A 211 -1.05 -2.50 -21.39
N LEU A 212 -1.60 -1.55 -22.15
CA LEU A 212 -2.97 -1.62 -22.67
C LEU A 212 -3.03 -2.30 -24.05
N VAL A 213 -1.90 -2.45 -24.74
CA VAL A 213 -1.78 -3.18 -26.00
C VAL A 213 -1.87 -4.68 -25.72
N LYS A 214 -2.87 -5.34 -26.30
CA LYS A 214 -3.05 -6.79 -26.23
C LYS A 214 -2.20 -7.47 -27.30
N ASN A 215 -1.72 -8.67 -27.00
CA ASN A 215 -0.87 -9.46 -27.90
C ASN A 215 0.29 -8.63 -28.50
N HIS A 216 1.05 -7.95 -27.63
CA HIS A 216 2.08 -6.99 -28.06
C HIS A 216 3.28 -7.63 -28.77
N SER A 217 3.49 -8.95 -28.64
CA SER A 217 4.66 -9.67 -29.20
C SER A 217 4.32 -10.90 -30.06
N GLY A 218 3.05 -11.24 -30.26
CA GLY A 218 2.64 -12.36 -31.12
C GLY A 218 2.62 -13.73 -30.44
N ASP A 219 2.79 -13.82 -29.12
CA ASP A 219 2.84 -15.08 -28.36
C ASP A 219 1.56 -15.93 -28.45
N GLU A 220 0.42 -15.32 -28.79
CA GLU A 220 -0.84 -16.05 -29.00
C GLU A 220 -0.89 -16.84 -30.33
N LYS A 221 0.27 -17.06 -30.98
CA LYS A 221 0.46 -17.73 -32.30
C LYS A 221 -0.52 -17.22 -33.38
N SER A 222 -0.98 -15.99 -33.24
CA SER A 222 -2.01 -15.37 -34.07
C SER A 222 -1.91 -13.86 -33.97
N PHE A 223 -2.56 -13.15 -34.91
CA PHE A 223 -2.73 -11.70 -34.89
C PHE A 223 -3.96 -11.27 -34.08
N ARG A 224 -4.38 -12.07 -33.09
CA ARG A 224 -5.54 -11.72 -32.27
C ARG A 224 -5.35 -10.34 -31.65
N HIS A 225 -6.44 -9.57 -31.59
CA HIS A 225 -6.49 -8.17 -31.15
C HIS A 225 -5.89 -7.13 -32.11
N TRP A 226 -5.27 -7.56 -33.21
CA TRP A 226 -4.75 -6.66 -34.24
C TRP A 226 -5.63 -6.71 -35.49
N ASP A 227 -5.98 -5.53 -36.00
CA ASP A 227 -6.57 -5.37 -37.32
C ASP A 227 -5.47 -5.18 -38.36
N ILE A 228 -5.38 -6.09 -39.34
CA ILE A 228 -4.34 -6.05 -40.36
C ILE A 228 -4.82 -5.19 -41.53
N SER A 229 -4.60 -3.89 -41.41
CA SER A 229 -4.98 -2.90 -42.43
C SER A 229 -4.23 -3.04 -43.77
N TYR A 230 -2.97 -3.47 -43.76
CA TYR A 230 -2.17 -3.73 -44.96
C TYR A 230 -1.28 -4.95 -44.75
N ASN A 231 -1.20 -5.82 -45.76
CA ASN A 231 -0.57 -7.13 -45.63
C ASN A 231 0.20 -7.54 -46.90
N GLY A 232 1.10 -6.67 -47.36
CA GLY A 232 1.82 -6.86 -48.63
C GLY A 232 2.81 -8.03 -48.63
N GLY A 233 3.29 -8.39 -49.82
CA GLY A 233 4.26 -9.46 -50.05
C GLY A 233 3.83 -10.82 -49.49
N HIS A 234 4.72 -11.49 -48.76
CA HIS A 234 4.42 -12.73 -48.05
C HIS A 234 3.66 -12.53 -46.73
N ARG A 235 3.08 -11.34 -46.52
CA ARG A 235 2.25 -10.99 -45.36
C ARG A 235 3.04 -10.89 -44.06
N TRP A 236 2.38 -10.40 -43.03
CA TRP A 236 2.86 -10.48 -41.65
C TRP A 236 3.01 -11.93 -41.22
N THR A 237 4.09 -12.23 -40.51
CA THR A 237 4.27 -13.48 -39.79
C THR A 237 4.66 -13.23 -38.33
N VAL A 238 4.58 -14.27 -37.51
CA VAL A 238 5.10 -14.28 -36.14
C VAL A 238 6.33 -15.20 -36.13
N GLU A 239 7.44 -14.69 -35.63
CA GLU A 239 8.69 -15.44 -35.51
C GLU A 239 8.98 -15.81 -34.06
N LYS A 240 9.51 -17.00 -33.84
CA LYS A 240 9.95 -17.49 -32.52
C LYS A 240 11.09 -18.50 -32.68
N PRO A 241 12.36 -18.12 -32.39
CA PRO A 241 12.83 -16.78 -32.05
C PRO A 241 12.81 -15.81 -33.25
N PRO A 242 13.00 -14.49 -33.03
CA PRO A 242 13.21 -13.52 -34.11
C PRO A 242 14.40 -13.92 -35.00
N ALA A 243 14.17 -14.09 -36.30
CA ALA A 243 15.18 -14.59 -37.22
C ALA A 243 16.13 -13.47 -37.67
N GLY A 244 17.45 -13.72 -37.60
CA GLY A 244 18.47 -12.76 -38.02
C GLY A 244 18.57 -11.50 -37.15
N MET A 245 18.04 -11.57 -35.92
CA MET A 245 18.08 -10.51 -34.91
C MET A 245 18.82 -11.01 -33.66
N PRO A 246 19.46 -10.11 -32.88
CA PRO A 246 19.86 -10.43 -31.51
C PRO A 246 18.67 -10.88 -30.67
N GLU A 247 18.94 -11.65 -29.61
CA GLU A 247 17.91 -12.05 -28.66
C GLU A 247 17.23 -10.82 -28.01
N LEU A 248 15.92 -10.90 -27.79
CA LEU A 248 15.20 -9.86 -27.06
C LEU A 248 15.73 -9.76 -25.63
N PRO A 249 15.92 -8.54 -25.09
CA PRO A 249 16.62 -8.31 -23.84
C PRO A 249 15.89 -8.97 -22.67
N GLN A 250 16.51 -9.99 -22.07
CA GLN A 250 15.96 -10.73 -20.93
C GLN A 250 15.93 -9.92 -19.63
N THR A 251 16.61 -8.77 -19.61
CA THR A 251 16.52 -7.78 -18.52
C THR A 251 15.18 -7.06 -18.49
N GLU A 252 14.46 -7.01 -19.62
CA GLU A 252 13.14 -6.41 -19.69
C GLU A 252 12.06 -7.40 -19.25
N PRO A 253 11.28 -7.10 -18.19
CA PRO A 253 10.24 -8.00 -17.70
C PRO A 253 9.21 -8.41 -18.78
N LEU A 254 9.01 -7.56 -19.78
CA LEU A 254 8.12 -7.81 -20.93
C LEU A 254 8.55 -9.02 -21.78
N PHE A 255 9.86 -9.24 -21.90
CA PHE A 255 10.47 -10.27 -22.76
C PHE A 255 11.07 -11.44 -21.99
N LYS A 256 10.94 -11.45 -20.65
CA LYS A 256 11.41 -12.56 -19.83
C LYS A 256 10.78 -13.87 -20.30
N ASP A 257 11.62 -14.83 -20.66
CA ASP A 257 11.22 -16.15 -21.19
C ASP A 257 10.39 -16.08 -22.49
N ARG A 258 10.42 -14.94 -23.20
CA ARG A 258 9.67 -14.68 -24.43
C ARG A 258 10.59 -14.16 -25.53
N GLN A 259 10.65 -14.92 -26.61
CA GLN A 259 11.45 -14.61 -27.81
C GLN A 259 10.53 -14.66 -29.01
N THR A 260 9.56 -13.76 -29.07
CA THR A 260 8.56 -13.74 -30.15
C THR A 260 8.42 -12.33 -30.68
N CYS A 261 8.35 -12.16 -31.99
CA CYS A 261 8.10 -10.87 -32.63
C CYS A 261 7.17 -11.00 -33.83
N PHE A 262 6.70 -9.84 -34.30
CA PHE A 262 6.03 -9.72 -35.59
C PHE A 262 7.04 -9.34 -36.67
N ALA A 263 6.98 -10.00 -37.83
CA ALA A 263 7.84 -9.70 -38.96
C ALA A 263 7.03 -9.32 -40.20
N THR A 264 7.44 -8.23 -40.86
CA THR A 264 6.87 -7.75 -42.12
C THR A 264 7.51 -8.45 -43.32
N SER A 265 6.92 -8.27 -44.51
CA SER A 265 7.48 -8.77 -45.76
C SER A 265 8.20 -7.67 -46.56
N TYR A 266 8.47 -7.94 -47.84
CA TYR A 266 9.15 -7.02 -48.77
C TYR A 266 8.25 -5.89 -49.30
N GLU A 267 6.95 -5.95 -49.04
CA GLU A 267 6.02 -4.83 -49.24
C GLU A 267 5.49 -4.32 -47.90
N HIS A 268 4.86 -3.15 -47.91
CA HIS A 268 4.34 -2.51 -46.70
C HIS A 268 3.31 -3.40 -45.98
N CYS A 269 3.52 -3.58 -44.68
CA CYS A 269 2.59 -4.28 -43.81
C CYS A 269 2.21 -3.35 -42.64
N THR A 270 0.94 -3.34 -42.23
CA THR A 270 0.44 -2.48 -41.15
C THR A 270 -0.62 -3.20 -40.33
N LYS A 271 -0.43 -3.20 -39.02
CA LYS A 271 -1.40 -3.68 -38.03
C LYS A 271 -1.83 -2.54 -37.12
N VAL A 272 -3.09 -2.53 -36.71
CA VAL A 272 -3.70 -1.47 -35.90
C VAL A 272 -4.41 -2.09 -34.69
N GLN A 273 -4.34 -1.42 -33.54
CA GLN A 273 -5.14 -1.76 -32.38
C GLN A 273 -5.77 -0.48 -31.82
N VAL A 274 -7.10 -0.48 -31.67
CA VAL A 274 -7.85 0.63 -31.10
C VAL A 274 -8.08 0.33 -29.62
N ILE A 275 -7.62 1.22 -28.74
CA ILE A 275 -7.74 1.08 -27.30
C ILE A 275 -8.78 2.08 -26.79
N ILE A 276 -9.91 1.57 -26.30
CA ILE A 276 -10.96 2.39 -25.67
C ILE A 276 -10.62 2.53 -24.19
N LEU A 277 -10.02 3.67 -23.81
CA LEU A 277 -9.50 3.91 -22.45
C LEU A 277 -10.57 3.74 -21.36
N THR A 278 -11.83 4.05 -21.66
CA THR A 278 -12.96 3.87 -20.73
C THR A 278 -13.28 2.40 -20.45
N ASP A 279 -13.16 1.54 -21.46
CA ASP A 279 -13.40 0.10 -21.33
C ASP A 279 -12.29 -0.59 -20.52
N GLU A 280 -11.08 -0.05 -20.62
CA GLU A 280 -9.93 -0.46 -19.81
C GLU A 280 -10.05 0.01 -18.34
N GLY A 281 -10.98 0.91 -18.03
CA GLY A 281 -11.34 1.35 -16.68
C GLY A 281 -10.89 2.78 -16.32
N ILE A 282 -10.38 3.55 -17.28
CA ILE A 282 -10.00 4.94 -17.04
C ILE A 282 -11.25 5.82 -17.16
N HIS A 283 -11.65 6.42 -16.04
CA HIS A 283 -12.88 7.21 -15.98
C HIS A 283 -12.75 8.51 -16.81
N PRO A 284 -13.78 8.95 -17.57
CA PRO A 284 -13.72 10.19 -18.37
C PRO A 284 -13.31 11.42 -17.57
N TYR A 285 -13.83 11.57 -16.35
CA TYR A 285 -13.41 12.64 -15.43
C TYR A 285 -11.87 12.74 -15.25
N ILE A 286 -11.16 11.60 -15.19
CA ILE A 286 -9.70 11.59 -15.10
C ILE A 286 -9.07 12.06 -16.42
N LEU A 287 -9.55 11.55 -17.55
CA LEU A 287 -9.06 11.92 -18.88
C LEU A 287 -9.27 13.41 -19.16
N ASP A 288 -10.45 13.94 -18.86
CA ASP A 288 -10.82 15.32 -19.22
C ASP A 288 -10.23 16.36 -18.25
N THR A 289 -10.15 16.03 -16.95
CA THR A 289 -9.75 16.98 -15.90
C THR A 289 -8.25 16.94 -15.62
N TYR A 290 -7.68 15.74 -15.50
CA TYR A 290 -6.28 15.57 -15.06
C TYR A 290 -5.33 15.24 -16.21
N GLN A 291 -5.84 14.69 -17.32
CA GLN A 291 -5.06 14.39 -18.52
C GLN A 291 -3.72 13.71 -18.20
N PRO A 292 -3.75 12.56 -17.51
CA PRO A 292 -2.51 11.90 -17.10
C PRO A 292 -1.66 11.57 -18.34
N PRO A 293 -0.31 11.57 -18.21
CA PRO A 293 0.57 11.21 -19.31
C PRO A 293 0.20 9.85 -19.90
N ILE A 294 0.12 9.79 -21.23
CA ILE A 294 -0.04 8.54 -21.98
C ILE A 294 1.32 8.22 -22.58
N GLU A 295 2.00 7.24 -21.98
CA GLU A 295 3.29 6.77 -22.49
C GLU A 295 3.09 5.72 -23.58
N VAL A 296 3.83 5.86 -24.68
CA VAL A 296 3.86 4.88 -25.76
C VAL A 296 5.30 4.56 -26.12
N SER A 297 5.58 3.28 -26.27
CA SER A 297 6.89 2.75 -26.63
C SER A 297 6.74 1.47 -27.46
N GLU A 298 7.73 1.18 -28.29
CA GLU A 298 7.80 -0.04 -29.09
C GLU A 298 9.26 -0.43 -29.33
N TRP A 299 9.53 -1.74 -29.33
CA TRP A 299 10.82 -2.30 -29.75
C TRP A 299 10.74 -2.67 -31.22
N TYR A 300 11.71 -2.22 -32.01
CA TYR A 300 11.78 -2.48 -33.45
C TYR A 300 13.22 -2.75 -33.88
N GLY A 301 13.39 -3.39 -35.04
CA GLY A 301 14.69 -3.75 -35.58
C GLY A 301 14.56 -4.43 -36.94
N CYS A 302 15.69 -4.67 -37.60
CA CYS A 302 15.76 -5.39 -38.87
C CYS A 302 16.95 -6.34 -38.87
N ARG A 303 16.87 -7.34 -39.75
CA ARG A 303 17.96 -8.31 -39.90
C ARG A 303 19.27 -7.63 -40.26
N TYR A 304 20.37 -8.20 -39.78
CA TYR A 304 21.73 -7.71 -40.06
C TYR A 304 22.08 -7.67 -41.56
N ASP A 305 21.39 -8.47 -42.39
CA ASP A 305 21.63 -8.61 -43.82
C ASP A 305 20.54 -7.97 -44.70
N CYS A 306 19.52 -7.34 -44.11
CA CYS A 306 18.38 -6.80 -44.85
C CYS A 306 17.86 -5.50 -44.22
N PRO A 307 18.11 -4.34 -44.85
CA PRO A 307 17.63 -3.06 -44.34
C PRO A 307 16.11 -2.98 -44.42
N ALA A 308 15.51 -2.22 -43.51
CA ALA A 308 14.06 -2.08 -43.44
C ALA A 308 13.64 -0.64 -43.14
N ARG A 309 12.40 -0.31 -43.49
CA ARG A 309 11.77 0.96 -43.10
C ARG A 309 10.73 0.69 -42.03
N TYR A 310 10.86 1.38 -40.92
CA TYR A 310 9.96 1.27 -39.79
C TYR A 310 9.10 2.52 -39.64
N GLN A 311 7.84 2.34 -39.22
CA GLN A 311 6.94 3.44 -38.90
C GLN A 311 6.02 3.06 -37.74
N LEU A 312 5.99 3.90 -36.70
CA LEU A 312 5.02 3.87 -35.62
C LEU A 312 4.14 5.12 -35.70
N ARG A 313 2.82 4.94 -35.72
CA ARG A 313 1.84 6.02 -35.73
C ARG A 313 0.83 5.83 -34.60
N VAL A 314 0.76 6.79 -33.70
CA VAL A 314 -0.16 6.81 -32.55
C VAL A 314 -1.06 8.03 -32.68
N LYS A 315 -2.36 7.85 -32.45
CA LYS A 315 -3.34 8.93 -32.52
C LYS A 315 -4.23 8.91 -31.29
N LEU A 316 -4.48 10.10 -30.74
CA LEU A 316 -5.47 10.29 -29.69
C LEU A 316 -6.75 10.83 -30.31
N PHE A 317 -7.88 10.28 -29.89
CA PHE A 317 -9.20 10.67 -30.38
C PHE A 317 -10.10 11.07 -29.23
N ARG A 318 -10.96 12.05 -29.49
CA ARG A 318 -12.06 12.44 -28.62
C ARG A 318 -13.25 11.49 -28.82
N ASN A 319 -14.23 11.57 -27.92
CA ASN A 319 -15.47 10.80 -27.99
C ASN A 319 -16.31 11.01 -29.27
N ASP A 320 -16.10 12.11 -30.00
CA ASP A 320 -16.74 12.41 -31.29
C ASP A 320 -15.89 12.00 -32.50
N ASN A 321 -14.88 11.14 -32.27
CA ASN A 321 -13.91 10.67 -33.27
C ASN A 321 -13.05 11.77 -33.89
N LYS A 322 -13.03 12.98 -33.32
CA LYS A 322 -12.07 14.01 -33.73
C LYS A 322 -10.69 13.69 -33.17
N MET A 323 -9.68 13.69 -34.04
CA MET A 323 -8.29 13.54 -33.62
C MET A 323 -7.86 14.74 -32.76
N ILE A 324 -7.27 14.44 -31.61
CA ILE A 324 -6.74 15.41 -30.65
C ILE A 324 -5.26 15.62 -30.91
N ASP A 325 -4.52 14.53 -31.07
CA ASP A 325 -3.06 14.55 -31.21
C ASP A 325 -2.57 13.36 -32.04
N GLU A 326 -1.39 13.50 -32.62
CA GLU A 326 -0.71 12.48 -33.40
C GLU A 326 0.79 12.46 -33.12
N PHE A 327 1.29 11.28 -32.79
CA PHE A 327 2.72 10.98 -32.77
C PHE A 327 3.07 10.07 -33.95
N LEU A 328 4.01 10.51 -34.77
CA LEU A 328 4.52 9.77 -35.93
C LEU A 328 6.04 9.65 -35.82
N PHE A 329 6.50 8.41 -35.74
CA PHE A 329 7.91 8.06 -35.75
C PHE A 329 8.23 7.23 -36.99
N ARG A 330 9.37 7.50 -37.62
CA ARG A 330 9.86 6.78 -38.80
C ARG A 330 11.36 6.57 -38.67
N ASP A 331 11.80 5.42 -39.12
CA ASP A 331 13.21 5.08 -39.14
C ASP A 331 13.57 4.25 -40.38
N VAL A 332 14.84 4.31 -40.78
CA VAL A 332 15.44 3.49 -41.83
C VAL A 332 16.60 2.75 -41.20
N LEU A 333 16.44 1.44 -41.07
CA LEU A 333 17.37 0.52 -40.41
C LEU A 333 18.32 -0.13 -41.41
#